data_AF-A0A7W1QQI7-F1
#
_entry.id   AF-A0A7W1QQI7-F1
#
_cell.length_a   1.000
_cell.length_b   1.000
_cell.length_c   1.000
_cell.angle_alpha   90.00
_cell.angle_beta   90.00
_cell.angle_gamma   90.00
#
_symmetry.space_group_name_H-M   'P 1'
#
loop_
_entity.id
_entity.type
_entity.pdbx_description
1 polymer ?
#
loop_
_entity_poly.entity_id
_entity_poly.type
_entity_poly.pdbx_seq_one_letter_code
_entity_poly.pdbx_strand_id
1 'polypeptide(L)'
;MIAGETEIPVGTAAGESPGEQATAGRQRKESSNTGKYAFLVGAGILLSRLVGLVRQRVFAHYFGTSDAADAFNAAFRIPNFLQNIFGEGALSASFIPVYAKLLAHDDKKEATRVASAVLSVLALVTATFVLIGVLTTPYLISLIAPGFTGEKRELTIRLVKIFFPGAGLLVLSAWCLGVLNSHRRFFLSYT
;
A
#
# COMPACT_ATOMS: atom_id res chain seq x y z
N MET A 1 52.83 -71.06 -15.62
CA MET A 1 52.80 -70.90 -14.14
C MET A 1 51.98 -69.66 -13.87
N ILE A 2 50.64 -69.76 -13.95
CA ILE A 2 49.66 -70.09 -12.89
C ILE A 2 49.27 -68.84 -12.07
N ALA A 3 47.95 -68.70 -11.90
CA ALA A 3 47.14 -67.80 -11.05
C ALA A 3 46.80 -66.44 -11.68
N GLY A 4 45.54 -66.02 -11.78
CA GLY A 4 44.28 -66.57 -11.29
C GLY A 4 43.18 -65.52 -11.49
N GLU A 5 41.98 -65.99 -11.82
CA GLU A 5 40.75 -65.24 -12.07
C GLU A 5 40.35 -64.29 -10.92
N THR A 6 39.70 -63.17 -11.22
CA THR A 6 38.30 -62.91 -10.79
C THR A 6 37.74 -61.64 -11.46
N GLU A 7 36.90 -61.83 -12.47
CA GLU A 7 35.69 -61.00 -12.60
C GLU A 7 34.73 -61.43 -11.48
N ILE A 8 34.11 -60.50 -10.71
CA ILE A 8 32.66 -60.50 -10.37
C ILE A 8 32.26 -59.06 -9.86
N PRO A 9 30.97 -58.68 -9.58
CA PRO A 9 30.16 -57.84 -10.46
C PRO A 9 29.44 -56.65 -9.74
N VAL A 10 28.60 -55.94 -10.51
CA VAL A 10 27.29 -55.33 -10.16
C VAL A 10 27.08 -54.76 -8.73
N GLY A 11 26.89 -53.44 -8.70
CA GLY A 11 25.76 -52.79 -8.04
C GLY A 11 25.79 -52.65 -6.51
N THR A 12 25.84 -51.42 -6.02
CA THR A 12 25.13 -51.05 -4.78
C THR A 12 24.83 -49.57 -4.80
N ALA A 13 23.53 -49.30 -4.65
CA ALA A 13 22.94 -48.00 -4.42
C ALA A 13 23.62 -47.30 -3.23
N ALA A 14 24.42 -46.27 -3.50
CA ALA A 14 24.71 -45.26 -2.49
C ALA A 14 23.51 -44.31 -2.47
N GLY A 15 22.62 -44.53 -1.50
CA GLY A 15 21.37 -43.80 -1.36
C GLY A 15 21.59 -42.28 -1.35
N GLU A 16 20.67 -41.58 -2.01
CA GLU A 16 20.49 -40.15 -1.87
C GLU A 16 20.50 -39.79 -0.37
N SER A 17 21.39 -38.86 -0.01
CA SER A 17 21.59 -38.45 1.38
C SER A 17 20.26 -37.95 1.97
N PRO A 18 19.84 -38.40 3.19
CA PRO A 18 18.56 -38.05 3.80
C PRO A 18 18.29 -36.53 3.94
N GLY A 19 19.36 -35.72 3.88
CA GLY A 19 19.26 -34.26 3.91
C GLY A 19 18.74 -33.63 2.60
N GLU A 20 19.00 -34.22 1.44
CA GLU A 20 18.70 -33.63 0.13
C GLU A 20 17.22 -33.80 -0.26
N GLN A 21 16.62 -34.94 0.11
CA GLN A 21 15.18 -35.19 -0.07
C GLN A 21 14.32 -34.32 0.87
N ALA A 22 14.83 -33.95 2.04
CA ALA A 22 14.12 -33.12 3.02
C ALA A 22 14.04 -31.64 2.62
N THR A 23 15.10 -31.09 2.01
CA THR A 23 15.13 -29.72 1.45
C THR A 23 14.30 -29.60 0.18
N ALA A 24 14.37 -30.58 -0.73
CA ALA A 24 13.56 -30.62 -1.94
C ALA A 24 12.05 -30.73 -1.65
N GLY A 25 11.66 -31.53 -0.64
CA GLY A 25 10.27 -31.67 -0.19
C GLY A 25 9.68 -30.39 0.45
N ARG A 26 10.50 -29.61 1.16
CA ARG A 26 10.09 -28.31 1.74
C ARG A 26 9.92 -27.23 0.66
N GLN A 27 10.86 -27.13 -0.29
CA GLN A 27 10.78 -26.19 -1.40
C GLN A 27 9.58 -26.46 -2.33
N ARG A 28 9.22 -27.73 -2.55
CA ARG A 28 8.04 -28.11 -3.36
C ARG A 28 6.70 -27.79 -2.70
N LYS A 29 6.65 -27.71 -1.36
CA LYS A 29 5.43 -27.38 -0.60
C LYS A 29 5.20 -25.87 -0.52
N GLU A 30 6.27 -25.05 -0.44
CA GLU A 30 6.20 -23.58 -0.46
C GLU A 30 5.76 -23.01 -1.83
N SER A 31 6.17 -23.62 -2.95
CA SER A 31 5.76 -23.16 -4.28
C SER A 31 4.25 -23.34 -4.52
N SER A 32 3.64 -24.38 -3.95
CA SER A 32 2.19 -24.66 -4.08
C SER A 32 1.29 -23.64 -3.39
N ASN A 33 1.78 -22.96 -2.36
CA ASN A 33 1.03 -21.97 -1.60
C ASN A 33 1.22 -20.55 -2.16
N THR A 34 2.41 -20.24 -2.68
CA THR A 34 2.71 -18.94 -3.30
C THR A 34 1.78 -18.63 -4.47
N GLY A 35 1.48 -19.62 -5.33
CA GLY A 35 0.53 -19.46 -6.43
C GLY A 35 -0.91 -19.17 -5.98
N LYS A 36 -1.35 -19.75 -4.86
CA LYS A 36 -2.68 -19.51 -4.28
C LYS A 36 -2.80 -18.09 -3.70
N TYR A 37 -1.77 -17.61 -3.00
CA TYR A 37 -1.75 -16.23 -2.48
C TYR A 37 -1.68 -15.20 -3.60
N ALA A 38 -0.86 -15.43 -4.62
CA ALA A 38 -0.80 -14.55 -5.80
C ALA A 38 -2.15 -14.49 -6.52
N PHE A 39 -2.84 -15.63 -6.66
CA PHE A 39 -4.19 -15.68 -7.24
C PHE A 39 -5.23 -14.94 -6.39
N LEU A 40 -5.21 -15.13 -5.07
CA LEU A 40 -6.12 -14.42 -4.14
C LEU A 40 -5.92 -12.90 -4.19
N VAL A 41 -4.66 -12.43 -4.20
CA VAL A 41 -4.34 -11.00 -4.34
C VAL A 41 -4.80 -10.47 -5.69
N GLY A 42 -4.52 -11.19 -6.78
CA GLY A 42 -4.97 -10.82 -8.12
C GLY A 42 -6.49 -10.74 -8.25
N ALA A 43 -7.21 -11.72 -7.70
CA ALA A 43 -8.67 -11.74 -7.65
C ALA A 43 -9.23 -10.58 -6.82
N GLY A 44 -8.60 -10.26 -5.69
CA GLY A 44 -8.94 -9.10 -4.86
C GLY A 44 -8.80 -7.78 -5.62
N ILE A 45 -7.68 -7.59 -6.34
CA ILE A 45 -7.45 -6.39 -7.17
C ILE A 45 -8.51 -6.28 -8.28
N LEU A 46 -8.83 -7.39 -8.96
CA LEU A 46 -9.86 -7.40 -10.00
C LEU A 46 -11.25 -7.08 -9.46
N LEU A 47 -11.62 -7.65 -8.31
CA LEU A 47 -12.86 -7.33 -7.61
C LEU A 47 -12.93 -5.84 -7.24
N SER A 48 -11.85 -5.27 -6.68
CA SER A 48 -11.80 -3.83 -6.39
C SER A 48 -11.95 -2.98 -7.66
N ARG A 49 -11.36 -3.40 -8.79
CA ARG A 49 -11.52 -2.72 -10.09
C ARG A 49 -12.96 -2.81 -10.59
N LEU A 50 -13.61 -3.97 -10.48
CA LEU A 50 -15.01 -4.17 -10.87
C LEU A 50 -15.95 -3.32 -10.03
N VAL A 51 -15.79 -3.31 -8.70
CA VAL A 51 -16.56 -2.41 -7.82
C VAL A 51 -16.31 -0.95 -8.18
N GLY A 52 -15.06 -0.58 -8.50
CA GLY A 52 -14.71 0.74 -9.00
C GLY A 52 -15.45 1.11 -10.30
N LEU A 53 -15.57 0.18 -11.24
CA LEU A 53 -16.30 0.34 -12.49
C LEU A 53 -17.81 0.47 -12.26
N VAL A 54 -18.38 -0.35 -11.38
CA VAL A 54 -19.80 -0.24 -10.98
C VAL A 54 -20.06 1.12 -10.36
N ARG A 55 -19.21 1.56 -9.42
CA ARG A 55 -19.28 2.91 -8.84
C ARG A 55 -19.23 3.98 -9.92
N GLN A 56 -18.32 3.88 -10.88
CA GLN A 56 -18.23 4.83 -11.99
C GLN A 56 -19.49 4.84 -12.87
N ARG A 57 -20.07 3.66 -13.17
CA ARG A 57 -21.33 3.53 -13.91
C ARG A 57 -22.50 4.13 -13.16
N VAL A 58 -22.61 3.87 -11.86
CA VAL A 58 -23.61 4.46 -10.98
C VAL A 58 -23.45 5.98 -10.94
N PHE A 59 -22.22 6.48 -10.76
CA PHE A 59 -21.93 7.91 -10.77
C PHE A 59 -22.30 8.54 -12.11
N ALA A 60 -21.94 7.92 -13.24
CA ALA A 60 -22.30 8.40 -14.57
C ALA A 60 -23.81 8.30 -14.84
N HIS A 61 -24.54 7.38 -14.21
CA HIS A 61 -25.99 7.27 -14.35
C HIS A 61 -26.74 8.33 -13.54
N TYR A 62 -26.35 8.54 -12.28
CA TYR A 62 -26.98 9.54 -11.41
C TYR A 62 -26.54 10.97 -11.68
N PHE A 63 -25.28 11.17 -12.07
CA PHE A 63 -24.70 12.49 -12.32
C PHE A 63 -24.47 12.79 -13.80
N GLY A 64 -24.43 11.81 -14.72
CA GLY A 64 -24.30 12.08 -16.16
C GLY A 64 -23.11 12.97 -16.53
N THR A 65 -23.31 13.85 -17.52
CA THR A 65 -22.45 15.01 -17.83
C THR A 65 -22.89 16.26 -17.05
N SER A 66 -23.27 16.10 -15.78
CA SER A 66 -23.66 17.23 -14.93
C SER A 66 -22.43 17.99 -14.43
N ASP A 67 -22.59 19.30 -14.27
CA ASP A 67 -21.61 20.15 -13.58
C ASP A 67 -21.21 19.62 -12.19
N ALA A 68 -22.10 18.88 -11.52
CA ALA A 68 -21.79 18.21 -10.25
C ALA A 68 -20.80 17.04 -10.40
N ALA A 69 -20.88 16.27 -11.49
CA ALA A 69 -19.95 15.16 -11.76
C ALA A 69 -18.53 15.69 -11.98
N ASP A 70 -18.41 16.75 -12.77
CA ASP A 70 -17.14 17.42 -13.06
C ASP A 70 -16.54 18.07 -11.80
N ALA A 71 -17.37 18.72 -10.99
CA ALA A 71 -16.97 19.29 -9.71
C ALA A 71 -16.41 18.22 -8.76
N PHE A 72 -17.09 17.09 -8.66
CA PHE A 72 -16.67 15.98 -7.82
C PHE A 72 -15.38 15.33 -8.32
N ASN A 73 -15.26 15.06 -9.63
CA ASN A 73 -14.05 14.50 -10.22
C ASN A 73 -12.83 15.42 -10.03
N ALA A 74 -13.01 16.73 -10.20
CA ALA A 74 -11.97 17.72 -9.94
C ALA A 74 -11.55 17.71 -8.46
N ALA A 75 -12.52 17.68 -7.54
CA ALA A 75 -12.25 17.63 -6.11
C ALA A 75 -11.51 16.35 -5.70
N PHE A 76 -11.84 15.20 -6.30
CA PHE A 76 -11.20 13.90 -6.03
C PHE A 76 -9.72 13.84 -6.44
N ARG A 77 -9.20 14.78 -7.24
CA ARG A 77 -7.75 14.82 -7.53
C ARG A 77 -6.91 15.08 -6.29
N ILE A 78 -7.40 15.87 -5.34
CA ILE A 78 -6.67 16.21 -4.10
C ILE A 78 -6.32 14.95 -3.29
N PRO A 79 -7.28 14.09 -2.88
CA PRO A 79 -6.96 12.89 -2.12
C PRO A 79 -6.09 11.89 -2.92
N ASN A 80 -6.29 11.77 -4.24
CA ASN A 80 -5.43 10.91 -5.06
C ASN A 80 -3.98 11.42 -5.11
N PHE A 81 -3.78 12.74 -5.26
CA PHE A 81 -2.45 13.33 -5.28
C PHE A 81 -1.71 13.11 -3.96
N LEU A 82 -2.40 13.30 -2.83
CA LEU A 82 -1.86 13.01 -1.51
C LEU A 82 -1.53 11.52 -1.36
N GLN A 83 -2.41 10.63 -1.83
CA GLN A 83 -2.15 9.19 -1.80
C GLN A 83 -0.91 8.81 -2.62
N ASN A 84 -0.67 9.44 -3.77
CA ASN A 84 0.56 9.21 -4.54
C ASN A 84 1.81 9.73 -3.80
N ILE A 85 1.76 10.95 -3.25
CA ILE A 85 2.91 11.53 -2.54
C ILE A 85 3.27 10.76 -1.28
N PHE A 86 2.28 10.33 -0.50
CA PHE A 86 2.49 9.68 0.79
C PHE A 86 2.56 8.15 0.70
N GLY A 87 1.93 7.53 -0.31
CA GLY A 87 1.97 6.09 -0.51
C GLY A 87 3.21 5.62 -1.27
N GLU A 88 3.48 6.24 -2.41
CA GLU A 88 4.61 5.89 -3.29
C GLU A 88 5.87 6.71 -2.96
N GLY A 89 5.70 7.99 -2.63
CA GLY A 89 6.78 8.91 -2.26
C GLY A 89 6.93 9.08 -0.75
N ALA A 90 8.04 9.71 -0.33
CA ALA A 90 8.33 10.17 1.03
C ALA A 90 8.31 9.12 2.18
N LEU A 91 7.15 8.55 2.54
CA LEU A 91 6.98 7.64 3.68
C LEU A 91 7.63 6.27 3.42
N SER A 92 7.33 5.63 2.30
CA SER A 92 7.88 4.31 1.99
C SER A 92 9.41 4.33 1.82
N ALA A 93 9.95 5.39 1.20
CA ALA A 93 11.39 5.49 0.92
C ALA A 93 12.23 5.90 2.14
N SER A 94 11.69 6.70 3.06
CA SER A 94 12.48 7.29 4.15
C SER A 94 12.19 6.67 5.52
N PHE A 95 10.95 6.26 5.78
CA PHE A 95 10.55 5.76 7.10
C PHE A 95 10.79 4.26 7.27
N ILE A 96 10.44 3.45 6.27
CA ILE A 96 10.60 1.98 6.30
C ILE A 96 12.04 1.56 6.69
N PRO A 97 13.11 2.06 6.03
CA PRO A 97 14.47 1.64 6.36
C PRO A 97 14.94 2.11 7.75
N VAL A 98 14.57 3.32 8.18
CA VAL A 98 14.91 3.84 9.52
C VAL A 98 14.22 3.05 10.61
N TYR A 99 12.93 2.75 10.41
CA TYR A 99 12.15 1.97 11.35
C TYR A 99 12.62 0.50 11.42
N ALA A 100 12.92 -0.12 10.26
CA ALA A 100 13.45 -1.48 10.21
C ALA A 100 14.81 -1.60 10.92
N LYS A 101 15.67 -0.57 10.85
CA LYS A 101 16.95 -0.52 11.56
C LYS A 101 16.77 -0.46 13.07
N LEU A 102 15.81 0.32 13.57
CA LEU A 102 15.51 0.38 15.01
C LEU A 102 14.93 -0.94 15.54
N LEU A 103 14.05 -1.60 14.77
CA LEU A 103 13.49 -2.89 15.18
C LEU A 103 14.55 -4.00 15.23
N ALA A 104 15.57 -3.94 14.37
CA ALA A 104 16.69 -4.89 14.36
C ALA A 104 17.57 -4.82 15.62
N HIS A 105 17.50 -3.73 16.39
CA HIS A 105 18.25 -3.55 17.64
C HIS A 105 17.43 -3.88 18.92
N ASP A 106 16.21 -4.40 18.79
CA ASP A 106 15.26 -4.76 19.88
C ASP A 106 14.93 -3.62 20.87
N ASP A 107 15.18 -2.37 20.47
CA ASP A 107 15.02 -1.19 21.32
C ASP A 107 13.61 -0.58 21.19
N LYS A 108 12.62 -1.30 21.72
CA LYS A 108 11.19 -0.99 21.58
C LYS A 108 10.80 0.39 22.15
N LYS A 109 11.51 0.88 23.16
CA LYS A 109 11.26 2.20 23.76
C LYS A 109 11.66 3.30 22.77
N GLU A 110 12.84 3.18 22.17
CA GLU A 110 13.33 4.17 21.21
C GLU A 110 12.51 4.14 19.90
N ALA A 111 12.09 2.96 19.45
CA ALA A 111 11.18 2.82 18.31
C ALA A 111 9.83 3.54 18.54
N THR A 112 9.28 3.44 19.75
CA THR A 112 8.03 4.13 20.11
C THR A 112 8.22 5.65 20.15
N ARG A 113 9.35 6.12 20.68
CA ARG A 113 9.70 7.55 20.75
C ARG A 113 9.89 8.17 19.37
N VAL A 114 10.55 7.45 18.46
CA VAL A 114 10.70 7.90 17.07
C VAL A 114 9.36 7.92 16.35
N ALA A 115 8.53 6.88 16.52
CA ALA A 115 7.20 6.84 15.91
C ALA A 115 6.30 7.99 16.38
N SER A 116 6.30 8.32 17.68
CA SER A 116 5.53 9.45 18.21
C SER A 116 6.08 10.79 17.76
N ALA A 117 7.41 10.98 17.74
CA ALA A 117 8.03 12.20 17.22
C ALA A 117 7.68 12.44 15.74
N VAL A 118 7.76 11.40 14.91
CA VAL A 118 7.39 11.53 13.49
C VAL A 118 5.89 11.75 13.34
N LEU A 119 5.05 11.08 14.12
CA LEU A 119 3.60 11.34 14.11
C LEU A 119 3.29 12.80 14.46
N SER A 120 3.94 13.37 15.48
CA SER A 120 3.75 14.77 15.88
C SER A 120 4.15 15.74 14.77
N VAL A 121 5.32 15.53 14.14
CA VAL A 121 5.78 16.37 13.02
C VAL A 121 4.84 16.22 11.82
N LEU A 122 4.45 14.99 11.48
CA LEU A 122 3.54 14.70 10.38
C LEU A 122 2.17 15.34 10.62
N ALA A 123 1.63 15.24 11.84
CA ALA A 123 0.37 15.85 12.23
C ALA A 123 0.43 17.38 12.13
N LEU A 124 1.52 18.01 12.59
CA LEU A 124 1.71 19.44 12.48
C LEU A 124 1.76 19.88 11.01
N VAL A 125 2.62 19.25 10.20
CA VAL A 125 2.77 19.57 8.77
C VAL A 125 1.46 19.36 8.03
N THR A 126 0.77 18.25 8.30
CA THR A 126 -0.52 17.93 7.67
C THR A 126 -1.59 18.94 8.08
N ALA A 127 -1.67 19.31 9.36
CA ALA A 127 -2.62 20.32 9.83
C ALA A 127 -2.38 21.68 9.19
N THR A 128 -1.13 22.14 9.11
CA THR A 128 -0.76 23.38 8.43
C THR A 128 -1.10 23.32 6.95
N PHE A 129 -0.81 22.20 6.28
CA PHE A 129 -1.12 22.01 4.87
C PHE A 129 -2.63 22.01 4.59
N VAL A 130 -3.42 21.32 5.43
CA VAL A 130 -4.89 21.32 5.35
C VAL A 130 -5.43 22.74 5.53
N LEU A 131 -4.94 23.48 6.53
CA LEU A 131 -5.37 24.84 6.79
C LEU A 131 -5.09 25.75 5.58
N ILE A 132 -3.86 25.73 5.06
CA ILE A 132 -3.47 26.50 3.88
C ILE A 132 -4.31 26.08 2.67
N GLY A 133 -4.51 24.78 2.46
CA GLY A 133 -5.30 24.24 1.36
C GLY A 133 -6.75 24.71 1.39
N VAL A 134 -7.40 24.67 2.56
CA VAL A 134 -8.77 25.14 2.75
C VAL A 134 -8.88 26.65 2.46
N LEU A 135 -7.94 27.45 2.95
CA LEU A 135 -7.92 28.90 2.73
C LEU A 135 -7.64 29.28 1.27
N THR A 136 -6.74 28.55 0.62
CA THR A 136 -6.33 28.78 -0.77
C THR A 136 -7.21 28.07 -1.81
N THR A 137 -8.19 27.26 -1.37
CA THR A 137 -9.16 26.57 -2.23
C THR A 137 -9.64 27.39 -3.44
N PRO A 138 -10.15 28.64 -3.30
CA PRO A 138 -10.67 29.39 -4.45
C PRO A 138 -9.63 29.66 -5.54
N TYR A 139 -8.35 29.82 -5.16
CA TYR A 139 -7.22 29.95 -6.09
C TYR A 139 -6.81 28.60 -6.67
N LEU A 140 -6.84 27.55 -5.84
CA LEU A 140 -6.51 26.19 -6.24
C LEU A 140 -7.47 25.66 -7.32
N ILE A 141 -8.76 26.00 -7.22
CA ILE A 141 -9.76 25.66 -8.25
C ILE A 141 -9.45 26.36 -9.57
N SER A 142 -8.99 27.62 -9.54
CA SER A 142 -8.58 28.33 -10.75
C SER A 142 -7.39 27.66 -11.46
N LEU A 143 -6.54 26.92 -10.72
CA LEU A 143 -5.44 26.15 -11.30
C LEU A 143 -5.87 24.76 -11.80
N ILE A 144 -6.67 24.05 -11.00
CA ILE A 144 -7.07 22.65 -11.28
C ILE A 144 -8.19 22.58 -12.33
N ALA A 145 -9.07 23.57 -12.34
CA ALA A 145 -10.26 23.64 -13.18
C ALA A 145 -10.53 25.09 -13.65
N PRO A 146 -9.63 25.69 -14.46
CA PRO A 146 -9.74 27.09 -14.90
C PRO A 146 -11.03 27.39 -15.67
N GLY A 147 -11.65 26.38 -16.30
CA GLY A 147 -12.89 26.54 -17.07
C GLY A 147 -14.17 26.50 -16.24
N PHE A 148 -14.11 26.37 -14.90
CA PHE A 148 -15.32 26.27 -14.08
C PHE A 148 -15.83 27.66 -13.67
N THR A 149 -17.07 27.97 -14.06
CA THR A 149 -17.73 29.26 -13.78
C THR A 149 -19.08 29.05 -13.08
N GLY A 150 -19.63 30.10 -12.45
CA GLY A 150 -20.96 30.07 -11.83
C GLY A 150 -21.10 29.05 -10.71
N GLU A 151 -22.27 28.39 -10.64
CA GLU A 151 -22.62 27.41 -9.60
C GLU A 151 -21.66 26.21 -9.55
N LYS A 152 -21.14 25.76 -10.70
CA LYS A 152 -20.16 24.67 -10.81
C LYS A 152 -18.90 24.95 -10.01
N ARG A 153 -18.39 26.19 -10.10
CA ARG A 153 -17.19 26.61 -9.37
C ARG A 153 -17.45 26.62 -7.86
N GLU A 154 -18.59 27.15 -7.44
CA GLU A 154 -18.95 27.21 -6.01
C GLU A 154 -19.10 25.81 -5.40
N LEU A 155 -19.78 24.91 -6.11
CA LEU A 155 -19.89 23.49 -5.73
C LEU A 155 -18.52 22.84 -5.58
N THR A 156 -17.63 23.05 -6.55
CA THR A 156 -16.26 22.50 -6.52
C THR A 156 -15.47 23.05 -5.33
N ILE A 157 -15.57 24.35 -5.05
CA ILE A 157 -14.92 24.97 -3.88
C ILE A 157 -15.43 24.33 -2.58
N ARG A 158 -16.75 24.13 -2.43
CA ARG A 158 -17.32 23.49 -1.23
C ARG A 158 -16.83 22.05 -1.08
N LEU A 159 -16.84 21.27 -2.16
CA LEU A 159 -16.35 19.88 -2.16
C LEU A 159 -14.87 19.80 -1.78
N VAL A 160 -14.03 20.65 -2.35
CA VAL A 160 -12.59 20.68 -2.03
C VAL A 160 -12.33 21.07 -0.59
N LYS A 161 -13.07 22.06 -0.06
CA LYS A 161 -12.97 22.43 1.37
C LYS A 161 -13.34 21.29 2.31
N ILE A 162 -14.25 20.40 1.90
CA ILE A 162 -14.62 19.20 2.67
C ILE A 162 -13.57 18.09 2.51
N PHE A 163 -13.01 17.91 1.32
CA PHE A 163 -12.04 16.85 1.06
C PHE A 163 -10.66 17.13 1.62
N PHE A 164 -10.22 18.38 1.74
CA PHE A 164 -8.89 18.71 2.29
C PHE A 164 -8.69 18.16 3.72
N PRO A 165 -9.59 18.45 4.69
CA PRO A 165 -9.49 17.86 6.03
C PRO A 165 -9.53 16.34 6.01
N GLY A 166 -10.43 15.75 5.22
CA GLY A 166 -10.52 14.29 5.05
C GLY A 166 -9.22 13.69 4.51
N ALA A 167 -8.59 14.36 3.54
CA ALA A 167 -7.34 13.89 2.96
C ALA A 167 -6.17 14.00 3.94
N GLY A 168 -6.12 15.03 4.79
CA GLY A 168 -5.17 15.09 5.89
C GLY A 168 -5.32 13.93 6.89
N LEU A 169 -6.56 13.57 7.23
CA LEU A 169 -6.83 12.38 8.06
C LEU A 169 -6.41 11.07 7.38
N LEU A 170 -6.55 10.98 6.06
CA LEU A 170 -6.07 9.81 5.30
C LEU A 170 -4.54 9.68 5.38
N VAL A 171 -3.80 10.80 5.33
CA VAL A 171 -2.33 10.78 5.50
C VAL A 171 -1.94 10.23 6.87
N LEU A 172 -2.59 10.70 7.94
CA LEU A 172 -2.35 10.20 9.30
C LEU A 172 -2.73 8.72 9.44
N SER A 173 -3.82 8.30 8.80
CA SER A 173 -4.26 6.90 8.80
C SER A 173 -3.27 6.00 8.04
N ALA A 174 -2.76 6.46 6.89
CA ALA A 174 -1.73 5.76 6.12
C ALA A 174 -0.42 5.63 6.91
N TRP A 175 -0.06 6.67 7.67
CA TRP A 175 1.06 6.61 8.61
C TRP A 175 0.86 5.54 9.69
N CYS A 176 -0.28 5.54 10.37
CA CYS A 176 -0.59 4.52 11.38
C CYS A 176 -0.53 3.11 10.79
N LEU A 177 -1.04 2.93 9.57
CA LEU A 177 -0.97 1.66 8.86
C LEU A 177 0.48 1.27 8.50
N GLY A 178 1.31 2.24 8.10
CA GLY A 178 2.74 2.05 7.85
C GLY A 178 3.49 1.59 9.11
N VAL A 179 3.26 2.25 10.24
CA VAL A 179 3.81 1.87 11.55
C VAL A 179 3.34 0.48 11.97
N LEU A 180 2.06 0.14 11.75
CA LEU A 180 1.53 -1.17 12.12
C LEU A 180 2.16 -2.30 11.27
N ASN A 181 2.28 -2.09 9.96
CA ASN A 181 2.94 -3.01 9.04
C ASN A 181 4.43 -3.18 9.37
N SER A 182 5.11 -2.10 9.76
CA SER A 182 6.55 -2.13 10.06
C SER A 182 6.89 -2.90 11.35
N HIS A 183 5.97 -2.99 12.31
CA HIS A 183 6.08 -3.93 13.45
C HIS A 183 5.95 -5.41 13.03
N ARG A 184 5.86 -5.71 11.71
CA ARG A 184 5.53 -7.04 11.16
C ARG A 184 4.28 -7.67 11.77
N ARG A 185 3.39 -6.89 12.39
CA ARG A 185 2.02 -7.29 12.72
C ARG A 185 1.14 -7.23 11.48
N PHE A 186 1.61 -7.80 10.37
CA PHE A 186 0.85 -7.96 9.14
C PHE A 186 -0.41 -8.81 9.34
N PHE A 187 -0.46 -9.54 10.45
CA PHE A 187 -1.64 -10.22 10.93
C PHE A 187 -1.66 -10.10 12.45
N LEU A 188 -2.70 -9.49 13.02
CA LEU A 188 -3.44 -10.21 14.07
C LEU A 188 -3.92 -11.49 13.38
N SER A 189 -3.03 -12.46 13.22
CA SER A 189 -3.43 -13.78 12.76
C SER A 189 -4.14 -14.32 13.97
N TYR A 190 -5.45 -14.55 13.82
CA TYR A 190 -6.26 -15.34 14.72
C TYR A 190 -5.42 -16.40 15.44
N THR A 191 -5.01 -16.09 16.66
CA THR A 191 -4.55 -17.02 17.69
C THR A 191 -4.77 -16.31 19.01
#